data_AF-A0A7J3IYZ2-F1
#
_entry.id   AF-A0A7J3IYZ2-F1
#
_cell.length_a   1.000
_cell.length_b   1.000
_cell.length_c   1.000
_cell.angle_alpha   90.00
_cell.angle_beta   90.00
_cell.angle_gamma   90.00
#
_symmetry.space_group_name_H-M   'P 1'
#
loop_
_entity.id
_entity.type
_entity.pdbx_description
1 polymer ?
#
loop_
_entity_poly.entity_id
_entity_poly.type
_entity_poly.pdbx_seq_one_letter_code
_entity_poly.pdbx_strand_id
1 'polypeptide(L)'
;MYQRCINCGECYDVDEVIYKCMKCGDILEIKYDYSLLEKRLEKSDWRKLPLSVWRYHDFMPIKDFSKIVSLNEGGTSLYSCQRLGKILGLKNLYVKNEGENPTGSFKDRGMTVGVTKAVELGVKIVACASTGNTSASLAAYAAKAGLSCIILIPSGAIAFGKLAQAIAYGAKVVQIRGNFDKALEMVLKLSEEHKEIYLLNSINPFRIEGQKTIAYEICDQLNLNSPDVVVVPVGNAGNISAIWKGFTEFYELDL
;
A
#
# COMPACT_ATOMS: atom_id res chain seq x y z
N MET A 1 5.53 0.70 -17.24
CA MET A 1 5.22 1.30 -15.93
C MET A 1 6.33 2.28 -15.58
N TYR A 2 5.99 3.41 -14.98
CA TYR A 2 6.95 4.48 -14.61
C TYR A 2 6.38 5.31 -13.45
N GLN A 3 7.24 6.07 -12.77
CA GLN A 3 6.81 7.03 -11.76
C GLN A 3 6.51 8.38 -12.43
N ARG A 4 5.39 9.02 -12.09
CA ARG A 4 5.00 10.34 -12.63
C ARG A 4 4.67 11.28 -11.49
N CYS A 5 5.18 12.50 -11.55
CA CYS A 5 4.79 13.56 -10.61
C CYS A 5 3.33 13.97 -10.85
N ILE A 6 2.55 14.02 -9.77
CA ILE A 6 1.12 14.37 -9.85
C ILE A 6 0.85 15.84 -10.24
N ASN A 7 1.86 16.71 -10.09
CA ASN A 7 1.73 18.14 -10.30
C ASN A 7 2.40 18.59 -11.61
N CYS A 8 3.71 18.41 -11.74
CA CYS A 8 4.45 18.87 -12.92
C CYS A 8 4.56 17.83 -14.05
N GLY A 9 4.10 16.59 -13.83
CA GLY A 9 4.10 15.54 -14.85
C GLY A 9 5.46 14.92 -15.19
N GLU A 10 6.54 15.33 -14.52
CA GLU A 10 7.88 14.76 -14.70
C GLU A 10 7.87 13.24 -14.47
N CYS A 11 8.58 12.51 -15.33
CA CYS A 11 8.58 11.05 -15.33
C CYS A 11 9.96 10.50 -14.92
N TYR A 12 9.94 9.43 -14.13
CA TYR A 12 11.14 8.74 -13.64
C TYR A 12 10.98 7.24 -13.84
N ASP A 13 12.10 6.50 -13.91
CA ASP A 13 12.06 5.04 -13.98
C ASP A 13 11.40 4.47 -12.72
N VAL A 14 10.72 3.34 -12.86
CA VAL A 14 10.05 2.66 -11.74
C VAL A 14 11.03 2.10 -10.69
N ASP A 15 12.31 1.92 -11.05
CA ASP A 15 13.35 1.43 -10.15
C ASP A 15 14.14 2.57 -9.48
N GLU A 16 13.90 3.82 -9.87
CA GLU A 16 14.52 4.96 -9.19
C GLU A 16 13.96 5.14 -7.78
N VAL A 17 14.86 5.16 -6.79
CA VAL A 17 14.49 5.40 -5.38
C VAL A 17 14.32 6.90 -5.16
N ILE A 18 13.09 7.37 -5.36
CA ILE A 18 12.71 8.77 -5.25
C ILE A 18 11.49 8.88 -4.33
N TYR A 19 11.54 9.79 -3.36
CA TYR A 19 10.45 10.01 -2.40
C TYR A 19 9.61 11.25 -2.71
N LYS A 20 10.19 12.21 -3.43
CA LYS A 20 9.55 13.44 -3.92
C LYS A 20 10.10 13.78 -5.30
N CYS A 21 9.27 14.36 -6.15
CA CYS A 21 9.65 14.80 -7.48
C CYS A 21 10.88 15.71 -7.42
N MET A 22 11.96 15.32 -8.12
CA MET A 22 13.22 16.07 -8.14
C MET A 22 13.09 17.49 -8.72
N LYS A 23 12.05 17.72 -9.54
CA LYS A 23 11.78 19.03 -10.17
C LYS A 23 10.97 20.01 -9.32
N CYS A 24 9.95 19.55 -8.60
CA CYS A 24 9.00 20.44 -7.91
C CYS A 24 8.68 20.04 -6.46
N GLY A 25 9.25 18.95 -5.95
CA GLY A 25 9.08 18.49 -4.56
C GLY A 25 7.76 17.80 -4.24
N ASP A 26 6.85 17.67 -5.21
CA ASP A 26 5.54 17.02 -5.02
C ASP A 26 5.63 15.49 -5.04
N ILE A 27 4.55 14.79 -4.72
CA ILE A 27 4.51 13.32 -4.69
C ILE A 27 4.46 12.70 -6.09
N LEU A 28 4.80 11.41 -6.15
CA LEU A 28 4.79 10.59 -7.35
C LEU A 28 3.62 9.61 -7.30
N GLU A 29 3.16 9.19 -8.47
CA GLU A 29 2.25 8.07 -8.66
C GLU A 29 2.84 7.07 -9.66
N ILE A 30 2.38 5.81 -9.63
CA ILE A 30 2.74 4.83 -10.66
C ILE A 30 1.75 4.91 -11.82
N LYS A 31 2.28 5.08 -13.03
CA LYS A 31 1.50 5.00 -14.28
C LYS A 31 1.87 3.76 -15.08
N TYR A 32 0.87 3.26 -15.80
CA TYR A 32 0.96 2.11 -16.68
C TYR A 32 0.63 2.52 -18.11
N ASP A 33 1.19 1.79 -19.05
CA ASP A 33 0.71 1.77 -20.42
C ASP A 33 -0.41 0.72 -20.46
N TYR A 34 -1.65 1.17 -20.59
CA TYR A 34 -2.81 0.27 -20.55
C TYR A 34 -2.86 -0.68 -21.74
N SER A 35 -2.39 -0.26 -22.93
CA SER A 35 -2.32 -1.15 -24.10
C SER A 35 -1.32 -2.29 -23.90
N LEU A 36 -0.22 -2.05 -23.18
CA LEU A 36 0.71 -3.12 -22.80
C LEU A 36 0.17 -4.00 -21.66
N LEU A 37 -0.56 -3.42 -20.72
CA LEU A 37 -1.18 -4.14 -19.62
C LEU A 37 -2.28 -5.09 -20.13
N GLU A 38 -3.15 -4.61 -21.02
CA GLU A 38 -4.21 -5.41 -21.65
C GLU A 38 -3.64 -6.68 -22.32
N LYS A 39 -2.60 -6.54 -23.15
CA LYS A 39 -1.89 -7.68 -23.78
C LYS A 39 -1.27 -8.66 -22.79
N ARG A 40 -0.89 -8.19 -21.60
CA ARG A 40 -0.40 -9.06 -20.52
C ARG A 40 -1.56 -9.85 -19.91
N LEU A 41 -2.68 -9.18 -19.65
CA LEU A 41 -3.86 -9.78 -19.05
C LEU A 41 -4.51 -10.84 -19.95
N GLU A 42 -4.49 -10.67 -21.27
CA GLU A 42 -4.98 -11.68 -22.24
C GLU A 42 -4.28 -13.05 -22.11
N LYS A 43 -3.03 -13.04 -21.67
CA LYS A 43 -2.19 -14.25 -21.52
C LYS A 43 -2.15 -14.76 -20.09
N SER A 44 -2.80 -14.07 -19.16
CA SER A 44 -2.73 -14.35 -17.75
C SER A 44 -3.97 -15.08 -17.25
N ASP A 45 -3.75 -16.05 -16.38
CA ASP A 45 -4.78 -16.80 -15.68
C ASP A 45 -5.09 -16.22 -14.29
N TRP A 46 -4.75 -14.95 -14.05
CA TRP A 46 -4.83 -14.30 -12.74
C TRP A 46 -6.18 -14.46 -12.02
N ARG A 47 -7.30 -14.47 -12.75
CA ARG A 47 -8.66 -14.68 -12.17
C ARG A 47 -8.87 -16.07 -11.57
N LYS A 48 -8.07 -17.07 -11.96
CA LYS A 48 -8.10 -18.43 -11.37
C LYS A 48 -7.40 -18.50 -10.01
N LEU A 49 -6.57 -17.50 -9.68
CA LEU A 49 -5.87 -17.46 -8.40
C LEU A 49 -6.83 -17.10 -7.26
N PRO A 50 -6.62 -17.64 -6.04
CA PRO A 50 -7.39 -17.22 -4.87
C PRO A 50 -7.33 -15.70 -4.65
N LEU A 51 -8.42 -15.11 -4.15
CA LEU A 51 -8.45 -13.70 -3.81
C LEU A 51 -7.34 -13.37 -2.80
N SER A 52 -6.49 -12.44 -3.19
CA SER A 52 -5.38 -11.88 -2.40
C SER A 52 -4.86 -10.65 -3.16
N VAL A 53 -3.97 -9.87 -2.55
CA VAL A 53 -3.30 -8.78 -3.28
C VAL A 53 -2.56 -9.31 -4.52
N TRP A 54 -1.89 -10.47 -4.39
CA TRP A 54 -1.07 -11.05 -5.46
C TRP A 54 -1.86 -11.84 -6.51
N ARG A 55 -3.17 -12.01 -6.33
CA ARG A 55 -4.06 -12.34 -7.46
C ARG A 55 -3.88 -11.35 -8.59
N TYR A 56 -3.69 -10.07 -8.28
CA TYR A 56 -3.57 -8.97 -9.23
C TYR A 56 -2.11 -8.64 -9.58
N HIS A 57 -1.18 -9.60 -9.49
CA HIS A 57 0.26 -9.34 -9.70
C HIS A 57 0.59 -8.71 -11.07
N ASP A 58 -0.19 -9.00 -12.12
CA ASP A 58 -0.02 -8.38 -13.44
C ASP A 58 -0.24 -6.85 -13.44
N PHE A 59 -1.05 -6.35 -12.51
CA PHE A 59 -1.37 -4.93 -12.31
C PHE A 59 -0.36 -4.22 -11.40
N MET A 60 0.66 -4.91 -10.90
CA MET A 60 1.61 -4.38 -9.92
C MET A 60 2.91 -3.90 -10.58
N PRO A 61 3.61 -2.92 -9.99
CA PRO A 61 4.85 -2.39 -10.54
C PRO A 61 6.08 -3.21 -10.13
N ILE A 62 5.97 -4.54 -10.17
CA ILE A 62 7.01 -5.50 -9.78
C ILE A 62 7.50 -6.22 -11.03
N LYS A 63 8.82 -6.28 -11.23
CA LYS A 63 9.47 -6.93 -12.37
C LYS A 63 9.81 -8.39 -12.07
N ASP A 64 10.26 -8.68 -10.85
CA ASP A 64 10.64 -10.04 -10.41
C ASP A 64 9.64 -10.61 -9.39
N PHE A 65 8.68 -11.40 -9.89
CA PHE A 65 7.67 -12.04 -9.02
C PHE A 65 8.26 -13.09 -8.06
N SER A 66 9.50 -13.56 -8.25
CA SER A 66 10.15 -14.44 -7.28
C SER A 66 10.50 -13.72 -5.96
N LYS A 67 10.47 -12.37 -5.96
CA LYS A 67 10.75 -11.53 -4.79
C LYS A 67 9.51 -11.18 -3.97
N ILE A 68 8.33 -11.68 -4.34
CA ILE A 68 7.08 -11.37 -3.66
C ILE A 68 7.17 -11.70 -2.16
N VAL A 69 6.91 -10.70 -1.33
CA VAL A 69 6.82 -10.81 0.14
C VAL A 69 5.36 -10.72 0.55
N SER A 70 4.72 -11.86 0.79
CA SER A 70 3.32 -11.93 1.21
C SER A 70 3.14 -12.63 2.56
N LEU A 71 2.12 -12.18 3.30
CA LEU A 71 1.53 -12.85 4.45
C LEU A 71 0.11 -13.35 4.13
N ASN A 72 -0.23 -13.48 2.85
CA ASN A 72 -1.55 -13.79 2.30
C ASN A 72 -2.61 -12.71 2.60
N GLU A 73 -2.20 -11.44 2.58
CA GLU A 73 -3.08 -10.29 2.65
C GLU A 73 -4.02 -10.13 1.44
N GLY A 74 -5.11 -9.42 1.66
CA GLY A 74 -6.23 -9.36 0.73
C GLY A 74 -7.20 -10.53 0.91
N GLY A 75 -8.09 -10.71 -0.06
CA GLY A 75 -9.17 -11.70 0.04
C GLY A 75 -10.11 -11.47 1.22
N THR A 76 -10.17 -10.24 1.73
CA THR A 76 -10.97 -9.90 2.91
C THR A 76 -12.46 -9.97 2.62
N SER A 77 -13.26 -10.21 3.66
CA SER A 77 -14.69 -10.39 3.53
C SER A 77 -15.41 -9.12 3.06
N LEU A 78 -16.38 -9.30 2.16
CA LEU A 78 -17.37 -8.29 1.79
C LEU A 78 -18.71 -8.66 2.41
N TYR A 79 -19.01 -8.11 3.59
CA TYR A 79 -20.20 -8.46 4.35
C TYR A 79 -21.44 -7.79 3.79
N SER A 80 -22.49 -8.55 3.49
CA SER A 80 -23.82 -7.99 3.22
C SER A 80 -24.48 -7.55 4.53
N CYS A 81 -24.75 -6.26 4.67
CA CYS A 81 -25.25 -5.65 5.90
C CYS A 81 -26.77 -5.39 5.84
N GLN A 82 -27.57 -6.43 5.63
CA GLN A 82 -29.01 -6.32 5.40
C GLN A 82 -29.77 -5.54 6.49
N ARG A 83 -29.46 -5.79 7.78
CA ARG A 83 -30.16 -5.11 8.90
C ARG A 83 -29.88 -3.62 8.91
N LEU A 84 -28.62 -3.22 8.72
CA LEU A 84 -28.22 -1.81 8.66
C LEU A 84 -28.75 -1.16 7.38
N GLY A 85 -28.70 -1.88 6.26
CA GLY A 85 -29.29 -1.45 4.99
C GLY A 85 -30.78 -1.09 5.14
N LYS A 86 -31.57 -1.95 5.80
CA LYS A 86 -32.99 -1.68 6.08
C LYS A 86 -33.21 -0.41 6.91
N ILE A 87 -32.36 -0.15 7.91
CA ILE A 87 -32.43 1.07 8.75
C ILE A 87 -32.13 2.32 7.91
N LEU A 88 -31.18 2.22 6.98
CA LEU A 88 -30.74 3.33 6.12
C LEU A 88 -31.56 3.47 4.82
N GLY A 89 -32.55 2.60 4.58
CA GLY A 89 -33.31 2.57 3.33
C GLY A 89 -32.52 2.05 2.11
N LEU A 90 -31.40 1.35 2.33
CA LEU A 90 -30.53 0.80 1.29
C LEU A 90 -30.81 -0.69 1.09
N LYS A 91 -31.14 -1.09 -0.15
CA LYS A 91 -31.34 -2.51 -0.50
C LYS A 91 -30.02 -3.29 -0.49
N ASN A 92 -28.97 -2.68 -1.02
CA ASN A 92 -27.64 -3.27 -1.18
C ASN A 92 -26.65 -2.44 -0.36
N LEU A 93 -26.32 -2.92 0.84
CA LEU A 93 -25.29 -2.31 1.68
C LEU A 93 -24.24 -3.38 2.01
N TYR A 94 -22.98 -3.05 1.76
CA TYR A 94 -21.85 -3.93 2.02
C TYR A 94 -20.79 -3.25 2.88
N VAL A 95 -20.04 -4.05 3.64
CA VAL A 95 -18.84 -3.60 4.37
C VAL A 95 -17.66 -4.47 3.97
N LYS A 96 -16.66 -3.85 3.35
CA LYS A 96 -15.37 -4.48 3.03
C LYS A 96 -14.48 -4.44 4.27
N ASN A 97 -14.31 -5.59 4.94
CA ASN A 97 -13.63 -5.64 6.25
C ASN A 97 -12.11 -5.77 6.12
N GLU A 98 -11.44 -4.64 5.98
CA GLU A 98 -9.98 -4.60 5.87
C GLU A 98 -9.22 -4.85 7.19
N GLY A 99 -9.95 -5.05 8.29
CA GLY A 99 -9.39 -5.50 9.57
C GLY A 99 -9.05 -6.99 9.61
N GLU A 100 -9.41 -7.76 8.59
CA GLU A 100 -9.11 -9.21 8.47
C GLU A 100 -7.72 -9.49 7.90
N ASN A 101 -7.00 -8.46 7.47
CA ASN A 101 -5.61 -8.61 7.01
C ASN A 101 -4.67 -9.05 8.16
N PRO A 102 -3.49 -9.61 7.85
CA PRO A 102 -2.59 -10.23 8.83
C PRO A 102 -2.25 -9.39 10.08
N THR A 103 -2.04 -8.08 9.95
CA THR A 103 -1.76 -7.19 11.09
C THR A 103 -3.01 -6.45 11.58
N GLY A 104 -4.19 -6.83 11.09
CA GLY A 104 -5.47 -6.20 11.41
C GLY A 104 -5.71 -4.87 10.70
N SER A 105 -5.09 -4.62 9.54
CA SER A 105 -5.23 -3.34 8.84
C SER A 105 -5.05 -3.42 7.32
N PHE A 106 -5.81 -2.58 6.58
CA PHE A 106 -5.63 -2.34 5.15
C PHE A 106 -4.20 -1.95 4.72
N LYS A 107 -3.36 -1.50 5.67
CA LYS A 107 -1.97 -1.11 5.40
C LYS A 107 -1.13 -2.26 4.85
N ASP A 108 -1.51 -3.49 5.17
CA ASP A 108 -0.88 -4.73 4.70
C ASP A 108 -0.87 -4.82 3.20
N ARG A 109 -1.96 -4.42 2.54
CA ARG A 109 -2.04 -4.40 1.08
C ARG A 109 -0.97 -3.54 0.45
N GLY A 110 -0.77 -2.34 0.97
CA GLY A 110 0.28 -1.47 0.47
C GLY A 110 1.68 -1.93 0.87
N MET A 111 1.80 -2.52 2.06
CA MET A 111 3.09 -2.91 2.62
C MET A 111 3.69 -4.11 1.92
N THR A 112 2.87 -5.09 1.51
CA THR A 112 3.35 -6.23 0.73
C THR A 112 4.02 -5.78 -0.57
N VAL A 113 3.42 -4.84 -1.30
CA VAL A 113 3.99 -4.32 -2.56
C VAL A 113 5.22 -3.47 -2.28
N GLY A 114 5.15 -2.57 -1.29
CA GLY A 114 6.27 -1.71 -0.94
C GLY A 114 7.51 -2.47 -0.45
N VAL A 115 7.33 -3.51 0.38
CA VAL A 115 8.43 -4.36 0.86
C VAL A 115 8.94 -5.29 -0.25
N THR A 116 8.06 -5.82 -1.11
CA THR A 116 8.48 -6.55 -2.31
C THR A 116 9.37 -5.68 -3.20
N LYS A 117 8.99 -4.41 -3.41
CA LYS A 117 9.83 -3.45 -4.16
C LYS A 117 11.17 -3.21 -3.46
N ALA A 118 11.18 -3.08 -2.13
CA ALA A 118 12.40 -2.95 -1.36
C ALA A 118 13.36 -4.13 -1.57
N VAL A 119 12.83 -5.36 -1.58
CA VAL A 119 13.60 -6.59 -1.86
C VAL A 119 14.11 -6.62 -3.31
N GLU A 120 13.29 -6.22 -4.28
CA GLU A 120 13.68 -6.13 -5.70
C GLU A 120 14.83 -5.13 -5.91
N LEU A 121 14.80 -4.00 -5.20
CA LEU A 121 15.85 -2.98 -5.21
C LEU A 121 17.12 -3.40 -4.44
N GLY A 122 17.10 -4.54 -3.74
CA GLY A 122 18.24 -5.05 -2.98
C GLY A 122 18.59 -4.25 -1.72
N VAL A 123 17.64 -3.47 -1.18
CA VAL A 123 17.88 -2.73 0.08
C VAL A 123 17.87 -3.67 1.29
N LYS A 124 18.50 -3.25 2.38
CA LYS A 124 18.65 -4.07 3.61
C LYS A 124 17.81 -3.57 4.77
N ILE A 125 17.44 -2.30 4.72
CA ILE A 125 16.75 -1.60 5.80
C ILE A 125 15.50 -0.94 5.22
N VAL A 126 14.38 -1.13 5.91
CA VAL A 126 13.15 -0.38 5.65
C VAL A 126 12.81 0.50 6.85
N ALA A 127 12.27 1.68 6.58
CA ALA A 127 11.98 2.65 7.63
C ALA A 127 10.60 3.30 7.47
N CYS A 128 10.04 3.74 8.59
CA CYS A 128 8.88 4.63 8.61
C CYS A 128 8.92 5.60 9.80
N ALA A 129 8.14 6.66 9.70
CA ALA A 129 7.86 7.57 10.82
C ALA A 129 6.36 7.44 11.16
N SER A 130 6.02 6.54 12.06
CA SER A 130 4.64 6.28 12.49
C SER A 130 4.60 5.46 13.77
N THR A 131 3.58 5.66 14.60
CA THR A 131 3.33 4.86 15.80
C THR A 131 2.15 3.89 15.64
N GLY A 132 1.48 3.85 14.48
CA GLY A 132 0.22 3.11 14.29
C GLY A 132 0.31 1.95 13.30
N ASN A 133 -0.79 1.63 12.63
CA ASN A 133 -0.87 0.45 11.73
C ASN A 133 0.19 0.42 10.62
N THR A 134 0.72 1.58 10.20
CA THR A 134 1.83 1.61 9.23
C THR A 134 3.09 0.95 9.79
N SER A 135 3.45 1.22 11.05
CA SER A 135 4.65 0.66 11.66
C SER A 135 4.49 -0.82 11.99
N ALA A 136 3.30 -1.24 12.43
CA ALA A 136 3.00 -2.64 12.67
C ALA A 136 3.06 -3.48 11.38
N SER A 137 2.38 -3.01 10.32
CA SER A 137 2.43 -3.62 9.00
C SER A 137 3.86 -3.68 8.47
N LEU A 138 4.59 -2.55 8.48
CA LEU A 138 5.97 -2.51 8.00
C LEU A 138 6.86 -3.55 8.72
N ALA A 139 6.77 -3.61 10.05
CA ALA A 139 7.56 -4.53 10.84
C ALA A 139 7.25 -6.00 10.50
N ALA A 140 5.97 -6.34 10.31
CA ALA A 140 5.56 -7.71 9.95
C ALA A 140 6.13 -8.15 8.59
N TYR A 141 6.00 -7.32 7.56
CA TYR A 141 6.51 -7.63 6.22
C TYR A 141 8.05 -7.58 6.17
N ALA A 142 8.68 -6.66 6.89
CA ALA A 142 10.13 -6.62 7.01
C ALA A 142 10.68 -7.90 7.65
N ALA A 143 10.04 -8.38 8.73
CA ALA A 143 10.41 -9.63 9.39
C ALA A 143 10.25 -10.82 8.44
N LYS A 144 9.16 -10.89 7.68
CA LYS A 144 8.92 -11.93 6.66
C LYS A 144 10.00 -11.91 5.56
N ALA A 145 10.48 -10.73 5.18
CA ALA A 145 11.51 -10.55 4.15
C ALA A 145 12.95 -10.69 4.66
N GLY A 146 13.17 -10.80 5.98
CA GLY A 146 14.52 -10.77 6.57
C GLY A 146 15.19 -9.40 6.50
N LEU A 147 14.41 -8.31 6.37
CA LEU A 147 14.92 -6.94 6.35
C LEU A 147 14.96 -6.34 7.75
N SER A 148 15.93 -5.44 7.98
CA SER A 148 15.93 -4.63 9.21
C SER A 148 14.82 -3.57 9.14
N CYS A 149 13.99 -3.46 10.17
CA CYS A 149 12.94 -2.46 10.25
C CYS A 149 13.29 -1.37 11.29
N ILE A 150 13.27 -0.11 10.87
CA ILE A 150 13.49 1.05 11.76
C ILE A 150 12.22 1.89 11.83
N ILE A 151 11.78 2.23 13.05
CA ILE A 151 10.60 3.07 13.27
C ILE A 151 11.04 4.30 14.05
N LEU A 152 10.91 5.48 13.45
CA LEU A 152 11.21 6.74 14.10
C LEU A 152 9.94 7.29 14.76
N ILE A 153 10.05 7.66 16.04
CA ILE A 153 8.95 8.23 16.82
C ILE A 153 9.41 9.46 17.60
N PRO A 154 8.56 10.49 17.77
CA PRO A 154 8.86 11.61 18.64
C PRO A 154 8.92 11.17 20.11
N SER A 155 9.90 11.71 20.85
CA SER A 155 10.11 11.44 22.28
C SER A 155 8.94 11.95 23.13
N GLY A 156 8.58 11.23 24.18
CA GLY A 156 7.55 11.64 25.15
C GLY A 156 6.10 11.35 24.73
N ALA A 157 5.88 10.91 23.49
CA ALA A 157 4.55 10.55 22.95
C ALA A 157 4.44 9.04 22.65
N ILE A 158 4.97 8.19 23.54
CA ILE A 158 4.99 6.74 23.31
C ILE A 158 3.66 6.11 23.68
N ALA A 159 2.83 5.83 22.69
CA ALA A 159 1.71 4.91 22.83
C ALA A 159 2.22 3.47 22.70
N PHE A 160 2.81 2.91 23.76
CA PHE A 160 3.40 1.55 23.75
C PHE A 160 2.43 0.48 23.22
N GLY A 161 1.14 0.57 23.56
CA GLY A 161 0.12 -0.33 23.03
C GLY A 161 0.03 -0.32 21.50
N LYS A 162 0.28 0.83 20.83
CA LYS A 162 0.28 0.91 19.37
C LYS A 162 1.57 0.39 18.74
N LEU A 163 2.67 0.39 19.48
CA LEU A 163 3.99 -0.10 19.04
C LEU A 163 4.21 -1.58 19.35
N ALA A 164 3.37 -2.19 20.21
CA ALA A 164 3.54 -3.56 20.67
C ALA A 164 3.70 -4.56 19.52
N GLN A 165 2.84 -4.49 18.48
CA GLN A 165 2.97 -5.35 17.30
C GLN A 165 4.32 -5.15 16.59
N ALA A 166 4.73 -3.90 16.39
CA ALA A 166 5.98 -3.61 15.68
C ALA A 166 7.21 -4.12 16.44
N ILE A 167 7.23 -3.96 17.76
CA ILE A 167 8.30 -4.49 18.63
C ILE A 167 8.28 -6.02 18.61
N ALA A 168 7.11 -6.65 18.65
CA ALA A 168 6.97 -8.11 18.59
C ALA A 168 7.51 -8.69 17.27
N TYR A 169 7.40 -7.96 16.15
CA TYR A 169 8.01 -8.31 14.87
C TYR A 169 9.50 -7.94 14.76
N GLY A 170 10.13 -7.46 15.84
CA GLY A 170 11.57 -7.19 15.90
C GLY A 170 12.00 -5.83 15.34
N ALA A 171 11.08 -4.87 15.18
CA ALA A 171 11.45 -3.54 14.70
C ALA A 171 12.26 -2.76 15.75
N LYS A 172 13.27 -2.03 15.27
CA LYS A 172 14.07 -1.11 16.06
C LYS A 172 13.36 0.24 16.16
N VAL A 173 12.80 0.53 17.34
CA VAL A 173 12.13 1.80 17.60
C VAL A 173 13.15 2.84 18.08
N VAL A 174 13.32 3.90 17.30
CA VAL A 174 14.23 5.01 17.59
C VAL A 174 13.43 6.22 18.00
N GLN A 175 13.65 6.69 19.23
CA GLN A 175 13.05 7.91 19.72
C GLN A 175 13.88 9.12 19.32
N ILE A 176 13.22 10.14 18.80
CA ILE A 176 13.87 11.40 18.41
C ILE A 176 13.33 12.57 19.22
N ARG A 177 14.19 13.54 19.52
CA ARG A 177 13.77 14.79 20.16
C ARG A 177 13.10 15.70 19.13
N GLY A 178 11.78 15.80 19.17
CA GLY A 178 11.00 16.59 18.23
C GLY A 178 9.52 16.18 18.16
N ASN A 179 8.82 16.73 17.17
CA ASN A 179 7.45 16.36 16.81
C ASN A 179 7.45 15.34 15.65
N PHE A 180 6.26 14.99 15.17
CA PHE A 180 6.08 14.07 14.05
C PHE A 180 6.75 14.57 12.76
N ASP A 181 6.62 15.86 12.43
CA ASP A 181 7.19 16.42 11.20
C ASP A 181 8.71 16.30 11.19
N LYS A 182 9.35 16.55 12.32
CA LYS A 182 10.79 16.35 12.48
C LYS A 182 11.20 14.88 12.32
N ALA A 183 10.36 13.94 12.77
CA ALA A 183 10.61 12.51 12.55
C ALA A 183 10.52 12.13 11.08
N LEU A 184 9.54 12.69 10.38
CA LEU A 184 9.36 12.49 8.95
C LEU A 184 10.50 13.11 8.14
N GLU A 185 10.91 14.33 8.47
CA GLU A 185 12.05 15.02 7.84
C GLU A 185 13.35 14.23 8.04
N MET A 186 13.63 13.78 9.27
CA MET A 186 14.83 12.99 9.57
C MET A 186 14.86 11.67 8.80
N VAL A 187 13.76 10.93 8.76
CA VAL A 187 13.75 9.63 8.05
C VAL A 187 13.85 9.83 6.53
N LEU A 188 13.26 10.89 5.98
CA LEU A 188 13.40 11.26 4.57
C LEU A 188 14.87 11.53 4.24
N LYS A 189 15.50 12.44 4.99
CA LYS A 189 16.90 12.79 4.80
C LYS A 189 17.83 11.58 4.91
N LEU A 190 17.62 10.74 5.93
CA LEU A 190 18.39 9.49 6.09
C LEU A 190 18.22 8.56 4.88
N SER A 191 17.01 8.46 4.32
CA SER A 191 16.74 7.59 3.18
C SER A 191 17.28 8.16 1.85
N GLU A 192 17.46 9.47 1.77
CA GLU A 192 18.09 10.15 0.62
C GLU A 192 19.63 10.03 0.69
N GLU A 193 20.21 10.14 1.89
CA GLU A 193 21.66 10.04 2.12
C GLU A 193 22.17 8.59 2.10
N HIS A 194 21.34 7.62 2.53
CA HIS A 194 21.71 6.21 2.68
C HIS A 194 20.82 5.31 1.81
N LYS A 195 21.34 4.91 0.65
CA LYS A 195 20.62 4.09 -0.34
C LYS A 195 20.23 2.70 0.17
N GLU A 196 20.83 2.22 1.26
CA GLU A 196 20.45 0.99 1.93
C GLU A 196 19.16 1.08 2.75
N ILE A 197 18.63 2.30 2.97
CA ILE A 197 17.39 2.59 3.70
C ILE A 197 16.28 2.94 2.72
N TYR A 198 15.21 2.14 2.73
CA TYR A 198 14.02 2.38 1.92
C TYR A 198 12.84 2.87 2.76
N LEU A 199 12.30 4.04 2.40
CA LEU A 199 11.21 4.68 3.14
C LEU A 199 9.82 4.18 2.70
N LEU A 200 9.04 3.66 3.66
CA LEU A 200 7.69 3.14 3.45
C LEU A 200 6.61 3.91 4.24
N ASN A 201 6.60 5.24 4.06
CA ASN A 201 5.55 6.13 4.58
C ASN A 201 4.37 6.30 3.60
N SER A 202 3.36 7.11 3.93
CA SER A 202 2.15 7.27 3.11
C SER A 202 2.37 7.91 1.74
N ILE A 203 3.52 8.55 1.54
CA ILE A 203 3.92 9.17 0.26
C ILE A 203 4.51 8.16 -0.73
N ASN A 204 4.83 6.94 -0.29
CA ASN A 204 5.47 5.95 -1.15
C ASN A 204 4.44 5.44 -2.18
N PRO A 205 4.68 5.60 -3.49
CA PRO A 205 3.70 5.31 -4.54
C PRO A 205 3.37 3.81 -4.65
N PHE A 206 4.33 2.93 -4.34
CA PHE A 206 4.14 1.48 -4.41
C PHE A 206 3.11 0.97 -3.41
N ARG A 207 2.90 1.69 -2.30
CA ARG A 207 1.87 1.33 -1.33
C ARG A 207 0.45 1.58 -1.84
N ILE A 208 0.28 2.57 -2.73
CA ILE A 208 -0.99 2.86 -3.40
C ILE A 208 -1.35 1.70 -4.33
N GLU A 209 -0.36 1.14 -5.03
CA GLU A 209 -0.56 -0.01 -5.93
C GLU A 209 -1.07 -1.26 -5.22
N GLY A 210 -0.62 -1.50 -4.00
CA GLY A 210 -1.19 -2.58 -3.20
C GLY A 210 -2.60 -2.25 -2.71
N GLN A 211 -2.83 -1.04 -2.21
CA GLN A 211 -4.14 -0.62 -1.68
C GLN A 211 -5.25 -0.56 -2.73
N LYS A 212 -4.93 -0.30 -4.01
CA LYS A 212 -5.92 -0.24 -5.09
C LYS A 212 -6.66 -1.57 -5.29
N THR A 213 -6.04 -2.69 -4.89
CA THR A 213 -6.66 -4.02 -4.95
C THR A 213 -7.94 -4.15 -4.13
N ILE A 214 -8.19 -3.24 -3.18
CA ILE A 214 -9.49 -3.17 -2.48
C ILE A 214 -10.62 -2.99 -3.50
N ALA A 215 -10.45 -2.10 -4.48
CA ALA A 215 -11.45 -1.85 -5.52
C ALA A 215 -11.63 -3.07 -6.43
N TYR A 216 -10.51 -3.69 -6.84
CA TYR A 216 -10.54 -4.90 -7.66
C TYR A 216 -11.28 -6.05 -6.98
N GLU A 217 -10.99 -6.28 -5.68
CA GLU A 217 -11.67 -7.32 -4.91
C GLU A 217 -13.15 -7.02 -4.73
N ILE A 218 -13.53 -5.76 -4.54
CA ILE A 218 -14.94 -5.37 -4.48
C ILE A 218 -15.64 -5.75 -5.79
N CYS A 219 -15.06 -5.42 -6.95
CA CYS A 219 -15.62 -5.80 -8.25
C CYS A 219 -15.72 -7.34 -8.39
N ASP A 220 -14.64 -8.07 -8.11
CA ASP A 220 -14.62 -9.53 -8.17
C ASP A 220 -15.70 -10.17 -7.27
N GLN A 221 -15.86 -9.65 -6.05
CA GLN A 221 -16.84 -10.14 -5.06
C GLN A 221 -18.29 -9.73 -5.37
N LEU A 222 -18.49 -8.72 -6.22
CA LEU A 222 -19.79 -8.28 -6.74
C LEU A 222 -20.08 -8.81 -8.14
N ASN A 223 -19.46 -9.94 -8.53
CA ASN A 223 -19.61 -10.57 -9.84
C ASN A 223 -19.23 -9.64 -11.00
N LEU A 224 -18.07 -8.99 -10.89
CA LEU A 224 -17.53 -8.05 -11.89
C LEU A 224 -18.41 -6.79 -12.07
N ASN A 225 -19.10 -6.35 -11.02
CA ASN A 225 -19.85 -5.09 -11.03
C ASN A 225 -19.22 -4.08 -10.06
N SER A 226 -19.21 -2.81 -10.46
CA SER A 226 -18.88 -1.71 -9.56
C SER A 226 -20.09 -1.35 -8.68
N PRO A 227 -19.89 -0.97 -7.40
CA PRO A 227 -20.92 -0.31 -6.61
C PRO A 227 -21.21 1.10 -7.13
N ASP A 228 -22.39 1.63 -6.83
CA ASP A 228 -22.76 3.02 -7.15
C ASP A 228 -21.97 4.03 -6.31
N VAL A 229 -21.69 3.69 -5.04
CA VAL A 229 -21.04 4.57 -4.07
C VAL A 229 -20.10 3.75 -3.20
N VAL A 230 -18.89 4.28 -2.98
CA VAL A 230 -17.93 3.75 -2.01
C VAL A 230 -17.63 4.80 -0.95
N VAL A 231 -17.94 4.49 0.30
CA VAL A 231 -17.64 5.37 1.44
C VAL A 231 -16.32 4.93 2.06
N VAL A 232 -15.30 5.80 1.99
CA VAL A 232 -13.95 5.51 2.51
C VAL A 232 -13.63 6.46 3.67
N PRO A 233 -13.34 5.96 4.88
CA PRO A 233 -12.81 6.81 5.95
C PRO A 233 -11.46 7.43 5.55
N VAL A 234 -11.34 8.75 5.67
CA VAL A 234 -10.16 9.50 5.21
C VAL A 234 -9.32 9.99 6.40
N GLY A 235 -8.11 9.44 6.51
CA GLY A 235 -7.01 10.02 7.29
C GLY A 235 -6.07 10.79 6.36
N ASN A 236 -4.93 10.18 5.98
CA ASN A 236 -3.95 10.77 5.06
C ASN A 236 -4.35 10.74 3.56
N ALA A 237 -5.61 10.46 3.23
CA ALA A 237 -6.13 10.38 1.84
C ALA A 237 -5.47 9.39 0.85
N GLY A 238 -4.42 8.66 1.24
CA GLY A 238 -3.82 7.63 0.38
C GLY A 238 -4.78 6.50 -0.02
N ASN A 239 -5.60 6.02 0.92
CA ASN A 239 -6.48 4.88 0.68
C ASN A 239 -7.63 5.21 -0.30
N ILE A 240 -8.24 6.40 -0.16
CA ILE A 240 -9.28 6.83 -1.12
C ILE A 240 -8.69 7.04 -2.52
N SER A 241 -7.46 7.56 -2.61
CA SER A 241 -6.74 7.70 -3.88
C SER A 241 -6.43 6.35 -4.52
N ALA A 242 -6.02 5.37 -3.71
CA ALA A 242 -5.75 4.00 -4.17
C ALA A 242 -7.02 3.31 -4.66
N ILE A 243 -8.11 3.37 -3.89
CA ILE A 243 -9.40 2.78 -4.27
C ILE A 243 -9.92 3.40 -5.56
N TRP A 244 -9.86 4.72 -5.69
CA TRP A 244 -10.23 5.41 -6.93
C TRP A 244 -9.39 4.92 -8.11
N LYS A 245 -8.06 4.87 -7.95
CA LYS A 245 -7.15 4.34 -8.97
C LYS A 245 -7.54 2.92 -9.40
N GLY A 246 -7.91 2.05 -8.46
CA GLY A 246 -8.32 0.69 -8.76
C GLY A 246 -9.60 0.63 -9.61
N PHE A 247 -10.64 1.38 -9.25
CA PHE A 247 -11.85 1.44 -10.08
C PHE A 247 -11.58 2.03 -11.46
N THR A 248 -10.79 3.11 -11.55
CA THR A 248 -10.42 3.72 -12.82
C THR A 248 -9.63 2.76 -13.69
N GLU A 249 -8.70 1.99 -13.13
CA GLU A 249 -7.93 1.02 -13.91
C GLU A 249 -8.79 -0.13 -14.46
N PHE A 250 -9.78 -0.62 -13.70
CA PHE A 250 -10.73 -1.60 -14.23
C PHE A 250 -11.62 -0.99 -15.31
N TYR A 251 -12.07 0.26 -15.12
CA TYR A 251 -12.86 0.97 -16.12
C TYR A 251 -12.09 1.19 -17.44
N GLU A 252 -10.83 1.65 -17.37
CA GLU A 252 -9.99 1.89 -18.56
C GLU A 252 -9.60 0.59 -19.29
N LEU A 253 -9.77 -0.56 -18.66
CA LEU A 253 -9.47 -1.89 -19.22
C LEU A 253 -10.74 -2.70 -19.53
N ASP A 254 -11.93 -2.11 -19.39
CA ASP A 254 -13.23 -2.76 -19.56
C ASP A 254 -13.37 -4.09 -18.76
N LEU A 255 -12.93 -4.09 -17.49
CA LEU A 255 -12.91 -5.26 -16.59
C LEU A 255 -13.98 -5.29 -15.49
#